data_AF-A0AAJ0RL57-F1
#
_entry.id   AF-A0AAJ0RL57-F1
#
_cell.length_a   1.000
_cell.length_b   1.000
_cell.length_c   1.000
_cell.angle_alpha   90.00
_cell.angle_beta   90.00
_cell.angle_gamma   90.00
#
_symmetry.space_group_name_H-M   'P 1'
#
loop_
_entity.id
_entity.type
_entity.pdbx_description
1 polymer ?
#
loop_
_entity_poly.entity_id
_entity_poly.type
_entity_poly.pdbx_seq_one_letter_code
_entity_poly.pdbx_strand_id
1 'polypeptide(L)'
;MTKAVKPDAEQPYFETPAHIPNGSDHQIPHSHRLVYRDHDVIVHLTGYEYETFGETLWAVGAEVVKDREIVVPVSVDQTQHYRSFDEALEHGTELGKRLVDEL
;
A
#
# COMPACT_ATOMS: atom_id res chain seq x y z
N MET A 1 -10.79 7.30 -27.57
CA MET A 1 -10.81 7.27 -26.11
C MET A 1 -9.75 6.27 -25.66
N THR A 2 -8.58 6.76 -25.28
CA THR A 2 -7.52 5.93 -24.71
C THR A 2 -7.99 5.50 -23.32
N LYS A 3 -8.27 4.20 -23.15
CA LYS A 3 -8.44 3.61 -21.81
C LYS A 3 -7.21 4.04 -21.00
N ALA A 4 -7.42 4.67 -19.86
CA ALA A 4 -6.36 4.91 -18.90
C ALA A 4 -5.74 3.54 -18.61
N VAL A 5 -4.51 3.34 -19.06
CA VAL A 5 -3.73 2.15 -18.71
C VAL A 5 -3.46 2.31 -17.23
N LYS A 6 -4.17 1.55 -16.41
CA LYS A 6 -3.84 1.40 -15.00
C LYS A 6 -2.45 0.75 -15.00
N PRO A 7 -1.44 1.36 -14.39
CA PRO A 7 -0.19 0.66 -14.16
C PRO A 7 -0.51 -0.42 -13.13
N ASP A 8 -0.94 -1.59 -13.63
CA ASP A 8 -1.01 -2.79 -12.83
C ASP A 8 0.45 -3.11 -12.51
N ALA A 9 0.88 -2.88 -11.27
CA ALA A 9 2.13 -3.50 -10.84
C ALA A 9 1.93 -5.01 -11.05
N GLU A 10 2.85 -5.66 -11.75
CA GLU A 10 2.68 -7.07 -12.10
C GLU A 10 2.55 -7.96 -10.85
N GLN A 11 3.03 -7.46 -9.70
CA GLN A 11 2.97 -8.11 -8.38
C GLN A 11 2.82 -7.09 -7.24
N PRO A 12 2.24 -7.48 -6.09
CA PRO A 12 2.26 -6.68 -4.86
C PRO A 12 3.69 -6.40 -4.36
N TYR A 13 3.86 -5.27 -3.67
CA TYR A 13 5.14 -4.86 -3.10
C TYR A 13 5.50 -5.56 -1.78
N PHE A 14 4.57 -6.36 -1.23
CA PHE A 14 4.74 -7.10 0.00
C PHE A 14 3.86 -8.37 -0.01
N GLU A 15 4.25 -9.37 0.78
CA GLU A 15 3.47 -10.60 0.95
C GLU A 15 2.12 -10.33 1.62
N THR A 16 1.09 -11.09 1.24
CA THR A 16 -0.25 -10.96 1.81
C THR A 16 -0.23 -11.11 3.34
N PRO A 17 -0.63 -10.06 4.09
CA PRO A 17 -0.62 -10.11 5.55
C PRO A 17 -1.65 -11.11 6.12
N ALA A 18 -1.36 -11.65 7.31
CA ALA A 18 -2.18 -12.69 7.93
C ALA A 18 -3.63 -12.26 8.27
N HIS A 19 -3.88 -10.96 8.41
CA HIS A 19 -5.20 -10.41 8.69
C HIS A 19 -6.06 -10.22 7.42
N ILE A 20 -5.49 -10.43 6.23
CA ILE A 20 -6.23 -10.55 4.98
C ILE A 20 -6.76 -11.98 4.89
N PRO A 21 -8.09 -12.18 4.76
CA PRO A 21 -8.66 -13.50 4.57
C PRO A 21 -8.05 -14.24 3.37
N ASN A 22 -8.06 -15.56 3.40
CA ASN A 22 -7.68 -16.34 2.22
C ASN A 22 -8.80 -16.31 1.18
N GLY A 23 -8.42 -16.54 -0.08
CA GLY A 23 -9.40 -16.75 -1.16
C GLY A 23 -9.81 -15.48 -1.91
N SER A 24 -8.96 -14.45 -1.93
CA SER A 24 -9.15 -13.33 -2.86
C SER A 24 -9.13 -13.82 -4.30
N ASP A 25 -10.07 -13.36 -5.11
CA ASP A 25 -10.17 -13.69 -6.53
C ASP A 25 -9.14 -12.91 -7.36
N HIS A 26 -8.85 -11.68 -6.93
CA HIS A 26 -7.92 -10.79 -7.62
C HIS A 26 -7.15 -9.89 -6.65
N GLN A 27 -5.94 -9.49 -7.03
CA GLN A 27 -5.09 -8.57 -6.29
C GLN A 27 -4.82 -7.32 -7.12
N ILE A 28 -4.96 -6.16 -6.49
CA ILE A 28 -4.86 -4.86 -7.12
C ILE A 28 -3.79 -4.03 -6.42
N PRO A 29 -2.55 -4.04 -6.91
CA PRO A 29 -1.48 -3.25 -6.34
C PRO A 29 -1.55 -1.78 -6.79
N HIS A 30 -1.22 -0.89 -5.87
CA HIS A 30 -1.18 0.56 -6.04
C HIS A 30 -0.01 1.15 -5.25
N SER A 31 0.52 2.30 -5.68
CA SER A 31 1.55 3.01 -4.94
C SER A 31 1.40 4.52 -5.05
N HIS A 32 1.60 5.22 -3.92
CA HIS A 32 1.44 6.66 -3.81
C HIS A 32 2.68 7.26 -3.18
N ARG A 33 3.28 8.20 -3.89
CA ARG A 33 4.42 8.96 -3.38
C ARG A 33 3.95 10.26 -2.75
N LEU A 34 4.48 10.57 -1.57
CA LEU A 34 4.46 11.92 -1.00
C LEU A 34 5.87 12.32 -0.55
N VAL A 35 6.10 13.63 -0.40
CA VAL A 35 7.34 14.15 0.17
C VAL A 35 7.07 14.59 1.61
N TYR A 36 7.90 14.14 2.55
CA TYR A 36 7.83 14.54 3.95
C TYR A 36 9.24 14.72 4.52
N ARG A 37 9.53 15.90 5.08
CA ARG A 37 10.84 16.28 5.66
C ARG A 37 12.04 15.89 4.78
N ASP A 38 11.98 16.23 3.49
CA ASP A 38 13.04 15.93 2.52
C ASP A 38 13.33 14.42 2.34
N HIS A 39 12.31 13.60 2.53
CA HIS A 39 12.27 12.18 2.19
C HIS A 39 11.07 11.91 1.28
N ASP A 40 11.26 10.98 0.35
CA ASP A 40 10.17 10.38 -0.40
C ASP A 40 9.57 9.25 0.44
N VAL A 41 8.28 9.34 0.74
CA VAL A 41 7.51 8.26 1.34
C VAL A 41 6.67 7.63 0.24
N ILE A 42 6.82 6.33 0.04
CA ILE A 42 6.04 5.57 -0.92
C ILE A 42 5.11 4.64 -0.15
N VAL A 43 3.81 4.90 -0.27
CA VAL A 43 2.74 4.10 0.32
C VAL A 43 2.31 3.05 -0.68
N HIS A 44 2.52 1.79 -0.36
CA HIS A 44 2.06 0.64 -1.15
C HIS A 44 0.72 0.15 -0.61
N LEU A 45 -0.24 -0.02 -1.51
CA LEU A 45 -1.57 -0.52 -1.21
C LEU A 45 -1.81 -1.76 -2.07
N THR A 46 -2.37 -2.81 -1.49
CA THR A 46 -2.84 -3.97 -2.25
C THR A 46 -4.29 -4.22 -1.89
N GLY A 47 -5.18 -4.06 -2.87
CA GLY A 47 -6.58 -4.44 -2.76
C GLY A 47 -6.74 -5.93 -3.05
N TYR A 48 -7.50 -6.62 -2.23
CA TYR A 48 -7.85 -8.04 -2.36
C TYR A 48 -9.34 -8.10 -2.62
N GLU A 49 -9.72 -8.40 -3.86
CA GLU A 49 -11.13 -8.48 -4.28
C GLU A 49 -11.70 -9.85 -3.97
N TYR A 50 -12.92 -9.85 -3.42
CA TYR A 50 -13.72 -11.05 -3.17
C TYR A 50 -15.05 -10.91 -3.90
N GLU A 51 -15.16 -11.48 -5.08
CA GLU A 51 -16.38 -11.44 -5.91
C GLU A 51 -17.58 -12.02 -5.16
N THR A 52 -17.34 -13.05 -4.35
CA THR A 52 -18.37 -13.71 -3.53
C THR A 52 -19.06 -12.75 -2.56
N PHE A 53 -18.32 -11.76 -2.04
CA PHE A 53 -18.82 -10.79 -1.05
C PHE A 53 -19.07 -9.41 -1.67
N GLY A 54 -18.64 -9.20 -2.92
CA GLY A 54 -18.71 -7.91 -3.59
C GLY A 54 -17.89 -6.82 -2.87
N GLU A 55 -16.81 -7.21 -2.19
CA GLU A 55 -15.98 -6.31 -1.39
C GLU A 55 -14.49 -6.41 -1.76
N THR A 56 -13.76 -5.32 -1.52
CA THR A 56 -12.31 -5.25 -1.66
C THR A 56 -11.71 -4.89 -0.31
N LEU A 57 -10.81 -5.72 0.19
CA LEU A 57 -10.07 -5.46 1.42
C LEU A 57 -8.67 -4.96 1.08
N TRP A 58 -8.21 -3.93 1.76
CA TRP A 58 -6.94 -3.28 1.45
C TRP A 58 -5.92 -3.57 2.54
N ALA A 59 -4.72 -3.98 2.13
CA ALA A 59 -3.55 -4.00 2.98
C ALA A 59 -2.62 -2.85 2.60
N VAL A 60 -1.83 -2.36 3.56
CA VAL A 60 -0.96 -1.20 3.38
C VAL A 60 0.45 -1.47 3.91
N GLY A 61 1.43 -0.91 3.22
CA GLY A 61 2.79 -0.73 3.73
C GLY A 61 3.38 0.59 3.25
N ALA A 62 4.45 1.03 3.91
CA ALA A 62 5.17 2.24 3.50
C ALA A 62 6.68 2.00 3.50
N GLU A 63 7.37 2.53 2.50
CA GLU A 63 8.84 2.62 2.45
C GLU A 63 9.28 4.09 2.42
N VAL A 64 10.52 4.32 2.85
CA VAL A 64 11.14 5.64 2.85
C VAL A 64 12.36 5.61 1.95
N VAL A 65 12.43 6.58 1.04
CA VAL A 65 13.49 6.74 0.04
C VAL A 65 14.12 8.12 0.19
N LYS A 66 15.45 8.19 0.08
CA LYS A 66 16.21 9.44 -0.01
C LYS A 66 17.31 9.28 -1.03
N ASP A 67 17.52 10.29 -1.88
CA ASP A 67 18.57 10.28 -2.90
C ASP A 67 18.58 9.04 -3.81
N ARG A 68 17.40 8.48 -4.10
CA ARG A 68 17.17 7.24 -4.87
C ARG A 68 17.60 5.95 -4.16
N GLU A 69 17.85 6.01 -2.86
CA GLU A 69 18.15 4.86 -2.00
C GLU A 69 17.01 4.61 -1.01
N ILE A 70 16.68 3.33 -0.80
CA ILE A 70 15.72 2.93 0.22
C ILE A 70 16.42 3.03 1.57
N VAL A 71 15.99 3.96 2.41
CA VAL A 71 16.52 4.16 3.77
C VAL A 71 15.72 3.40 4.83
N VAL A 72 14.41 3.20 4.58
CA VAL A 72 13.57 2.27 5.34
C VAL A 72 12.85 1.36 4.35
N PRO A 73 13.07 0.03 4.39
CA PRO A 73 12.33 -0.89 3.53
C PRO A 73 10.84 -0.90 3.88
N VAL A 74 10.01 -1.47 2.99
CA VAL A 74 8.56 -1.55 3.19
C VAL A 74 8.22 -2.11 4.58
N SER A 75 7.62 -1.26 5.42
CA SER A 75 6.99 -1.65 6.68
C SER A 75 5.49 -1.82 6.42
N VAL A 76 5.01 -3.05 6.54
CA VAL A 76 3.61 -3.41 6.31
C VAL A 76 2.82 -3.26 7.61
N ASP A 77 1.62 -2.67 7.56
CA ASP A 77 0.70 -2.77 8.69
C ASP A 77 0.21 -4.22 8.81
N GLN A 78 0.51 -4.84 9.95
CA GLN A 78 0.14 -6.23 10.23
C GLN A 78 -1.15 -6.34 11.07
N THR A 79 -1.77 -5.22 11.44
CA THR A 79 -2.80 -5.19 12.48
C THR A 79 -4.23 -5.28 11.93
N GLN A 80 -4.49 -4.73 10.74
CA GLN A 80 -5.84 -4.66 10.17
C GLN A 80 -5.83 -4.50 8.65
N HIS A 81 -6.96 -4.87 8.04
CA HIS A 81 -7.29 -4.52 6.67
C HIS A 81 -8.30 -3.37 6.65
N TYR A 82 -8.34 -2.65 5.54
CA TYR A 82 -9.25 -1.52 5.35
C TYR A 82 -10.32 -1.85 4.32
N ARG A 83 -11.50 -1.25 4.48
CA ARG A 83 -12.63 -1.45 3.56
C ARG A 83 -12.69 -0.42 2.45
N SER A 84 -11.87 0.62 2.52
CA SER A 84 -11.77 1.63 1.49
C SER A 84 -10.32 1.93 1.16
N PHE A 85 -10.10 2.29 -0.10
CA PHE A 85 -8.81 2.73 -0.59
C PHE A 85 -8.34 4.01 0.12
N ASP A 86 -9.24 4.98 0.31
CA ASP A 86 -8.91 6.27 0.91
C ASP A 86 -8.45 6.12 2.37
N GLU A 87 -9.13 5.29 3.16
CA GLU A 87 -8.76 4.98 4.54
C GLU A 87 -7.39 4.28 4.61
N ALA A 88 -7.16 3.32 3.72
CA ALA A 88 -5.87 2.64 3.62
C ALA A 88 -4.74 3.61 3.25
N LEU A 89 -4.99 4.53 2.31
CA LEU A 89 -4.03 5.54 1.88
C LEU A 89 -3.72 6.56 2.99
N GLU A 90 -4.73 7.01 3.73
CA GLU A 90 -4.57 7.89 4.88
C GLU A 90 -3.69 7.22 5.94
N HIS A 91 -4.01 5.99 6.33
CA HIS A 91 -3.21 5.25 7.30
C HIS A 91 -1.78 5.00 6.81
N GLY A 92 -1.61 4.59 5.55
CA GLY A 92 -0.29 4.39 4.96
C GLY A 92 0.56 5.66 4.95
N THR A 93 -0.09 6.81 4.75
CA THR A 93 0.57 8.13 4.82
C THR A 93 1.04 8.45 6.23
N GLU A 94 0.21 8.17 7.24
CA GLU A 94 0.58 8.34 8.65
C GLU A 94 1.72 7.41 9.06
N LEU A 95 1.63 6.14 8.67
CA LEU A 95 2.68 5.14 8.86
C LEU A 95 4.01 5.63 8.29
N GLY A 96 4.02 6.05 7.03
CA GLY A 96 5.23 6.50 6.35
C GLY A 96 5.83 7.78 6.96
N LYS A 97 5.00 8.73 7.39
CA LYS A 97 5.47 9.92 8.13
C LYS A 97 6.11 9.54 9.46
N ARG A 98 5.50 8.60 10.20
CA ARG A 98 6.06 8.08 11.45
C ARG A 98 7.42 7.43 11.22
N LEU A 99 7.58 6.63 10.17
CA LEU A 99 8.88 6.02 9.82
C LEU A 99 9.96 7.09 9.60
N VAL A 100 9.63 8.19 8.92
CA VAL A 100 10.55 9.33 8.73
C VAL A 100 10.85 10.03 10.06
N ASP A 101 9.87 10.16 10.96
CA ASP A 101 10.07 10.78 12.28
C ASP A 101 10.95 9.92 13.22
N GLU A 102 11.08 8.63 12.93
CA GLU A 102 11.89 7.66 13.69
C GLU A 102 13.31 7.45 13.13
N LEU A 103 13.66 8.11 12.01
CA LEU A 103 15.02 8.14 11.41
C LEU A 103 15.97 9.05 12.20
#